data_AF-A0A9D8ICB1-F1
#
_entry.id   AF-A0A9D8ICB1-F1
#
_cell.length_a   1.000
_cell.length_b   1.000
_cell.length_c   1.000
_cell.angle_alpha   90.00
_cell.angle_beta   90.00
_cell.angle_gamma   90.00
#
_symmetry.space_group_name_H-M   'P 1'
#
loop_
_entity.id
_entity.type
_entity.pdbx_description
1 polymer ?
#
loop_
_entity_poly.entity_id
_entity_poly.type
_entity_poly.pdbx_seq_one_letter_code
_entity_poly.pdbx_strand_id
1 'polypeptide(L)'
;MTFYCPKCWNEINEAEKICPFCNADIVKYENMDYEEKLLNALRHTEPETVLRAINILGRLKSEKAVEPLIALFKKKTVSFLRLRFSKL
;
A
#
# COMPACT_ATOMS: atom_id res chain seq x y z
N MET A 1 19.36 4.66 -7.74
CA MET A 1 18.19 3.94 -7.20
C MET A 1 17.25 5.02 -6.68
N THR A 2 15.94 4.92 -6.93
CA THR A 2 14.97 5.96 -6.52
C THR A 2 14.30 5.54 -5.23
N PHE A 3 14.20 6.47 -4.26
CA PHE A 3 13.58 6.22 -2.96
C PHE A 3 12.29 7.02 -2.83
N TYR A 4 11.28 6.43 -2.19
CA TYR A 4 9.97 7.04 -2.01
C TYR A 4 9.57 7.02 -0.54
N CYS A 5 8.90 8.08 -0.10
CA CYS A 5 8.28 8.09 1.21
C CYS A 5 7.15 7.05 1.26
N PRO A 6 7.14 6.13 2.25
CA PRO A 6 6.15 5.06 2.35
C PRO A 6 4.75 5.54 2.79
N LYS A 7 4.61 6.82 3.13
CA LYS A 7 3.33 7.44 3.53
C LYS A 7 2.70 8.25 2.41
N CYS A 8 3.45 9.18 1.82
CA CYS A 8 2.94 10.12 0.81
C CYS A 8 3.40 9.82 -0.62
N TRP A 9 4.30 8.85 -0.80
CA TRP A 9 4.79 8.40 -2.11
C TRP A 9 5.56 9.43 -2.93
N ASN A 10 5.97 10.55 -2.31
CA ASN A 10 6.90 11.49 -2.94
C ASN A 10 8.30 10.90 -2.97
N GLU A 11 9.04 11.18 -4.04
CA GLU A 11 10.46 10.87 -4.14
C GLU A 11 11.24 11.62 -3.05
N ILE A 12 12.20 10.93 -2.43
CA ILE A 12 13.03 11.43 -1.34
C ILE A 12 14.49 11.02 -1.58
N ASN A 13 15.42 11.67 -0.88
CA ASN A 13 16.80 11.20 -0.85
C ASN A 13 16.93 9.96 0.05
N GLU A 14 17.90 9.10 -0.25
CA GLU A 14 18.22 7.91 0.55
C GLU A 14 18.52 8.24 2.03
N ALA A 15 19.14 9.39 2.28
CA ALA A 15 19.54 9.80 3.63
C ALA A 15 18.40 10.37 4.49
N GLU A 16 17.20 10.58 3.94
CA GLU A 16 16.09 11.18 4.67
C GLU A 16 15.53 10.21 5.71
N LYS A 17 15.61 10.60 6.99
CA LYS A 17 14.96 9.86 8.10
C LYS A 17 13.53 10.34 8.34
N ILE A 18 13.24 11.59 7.98
CA ILE A 18 11.93 12.21 8.08
C ILE A 18 11.57 12.75 6.70
N CYS A 19 10.39 12.42 6.20
CA CYS A 19 9.96 12.88 4.89
C CYS A 19 9.74 14.40 4.90
N PRO A 20 10.38 15.17 3.99
CA PRO A 20 10.26 16.63 3.95
C PRO A 20 8.87 17.11 3.48
N PHE A 21 8.06 16.22 2.89
CA PHE A 21 6.74 16.57 2.33
C PHE A 21 5.57 16.30 3.27
N CYS A 22 5.65 15.22 4.06
CA CYS A 22 4.54 14.79 4.91
C CYS A 22 4.94 14.55 6.38
N ASN A 23 6.19 14.85 6.72
CA ASN A 23 6.76 14.75 8.07
C ASN A 23 6.70 13.33 8.67
N ALA A 24 6.58 12.30 7.84
CA ALA A 24 6.61 10.91 8.26
C ALA A 24 8.00 10.50 8.70
N ASP A 25 8.11 9.82 9.84
CA ASP A 25 9.31 9.12 10.25
C ASP A 25 9.50 7.87 9.38
N ILE A 26 10.46 7.92 8.46
CA ILE A 26 10.73 6.88 7.45
C ILE A 26 11.37 5.65 8.12
N VAL A 27 12.16 5.86 9.18
CA VAL A 27 12.86 4.79 9.91
C VAL A 27 11.86 3.82 10.56
N LYS A 28 10.70 4.32 10.98
CA LYS A 28 9.60 3.45 11.46
C LYS A 28 9.11 2.46 10.42
N TYR A 29 9.14 2.81 9.13
CA TYR A 29 8.67 1.94 8.06
C TYR A 29 9.71 0.90 7.65
N GLU A 30 11.00 1.12 7.86
CA GLU A 30 12.04 0.12 7.60
C GLU A 30 11.82 -1.12 8.46
N ASN A 31 11.56 -0.90 9.75
CA ASN A 31 11.36 -1.94 10.76
C ASN A 31 9.92 -2.47 10.84
N MET A 32 9.03 -1.95 9.98
CA MET A 32 7.63 -2.35 9.95
C MET A 32 7.47 -3.78 9.45
N ASP A 33 6.53 -4.51 10.05
CA ASP A 33 6.20 -5.87 9.65
C ASP A 33 5.76 -5.92 8.18
N TYR A 34 6.02 -7.05 7.53
CA TYR A 34 5.68 -7.24 6.12
C TYR A 34 4.17 -7.08 5.86
N GLU A 35 3.32 -7.60 6.74
CA GLU A 35 1.87 -7.47 6.63
C GLU A 35 1.45 -5.98 6.72
N GLU A 36 2.03 -5.22 7.63
CA GLU A 36 1.76 -3.79 7.79
C GLU A 36 2.22 -2.96 6.58
N LYS A 37 3.36 -3.32 5.98
CA LYS A 37 3.83 -2.72 4.72
C LYS A 37 2.81 -2.94 3.58
N LEU A 38 2.24 -4.14 3.49
CA LEU A 38 1.21 -4.45 2.50
C LEU A 38 -0.11 -3.70 2.77
N LEU A 39 -0.53 -3.61 4.03
CA LEU A 39 -1.71 -2.82 4.41
C LEU A 39 -1.55 -1.35 4.02
N ASN A 40 -0.35 -0.79 4.18
CA ASN A 40 -0.03 0.56 3.73
C ASN A 40 -0.13 0.72 2.20
N ALA A 41 0.36 -0.27 1.46
CA ALA A 41 0.34 -0.27 -0.01
C ALA A 41 -1.08 -0.26 -0.62
N LEU A 42 -2.12 -0.65 0.14
CA LEU A 42 -3.51 -0.50 -0.31
C LEU A 42 -3.92 0.95 -0.59
N ARG A 43 -3.18 1.93 -0.04
CA ARG A 43 -3.39 3.38 -0.23
C ARG A 43 -2.50 3.98 -1.32
N HIS A 44 -1.76 3.15 -2.04
CA HIS A 44 -0.88 3.62 -3.11
C HIS A 44 -1.68 4.24 -4.27
N THR A 45 -1.08 5.21 -4.95
CA THR A 45 -1.68 5.90 -6.10
C THR A 45 -1.64 5.04 -7.36
N GLU A 46 -0.51 4.35 -7.58
CA GLU A 46 -0.29 3.41 -8.68
C GLU A 46 -1.14 2.12 -8.51
N PRO A 47 -2.02 1.79 -9.47
CA PRO A 47 -2.95 0.65 -9.41
C PRO A 47 -2.34 -0.74 -9.23
N GLU A 48 -1.26 -1.07 -9.92
CA GLU A 48 -0.64 -2.41 -9.88
C GLU A 48 -0.06 -2.69 -8.50
N THR A 49 0.50 -1.68 -7.84
CA THR A 49 0.97 -1.75 -6.45
C THR A 49 -0.17 -2.12 -5.50
N VAL A 50 -1.34 -1.48 -5.66
CA VAL A 50 -2.54 -1.80 -4.88
C VAL A 50 -2.98 -3.24 -5.15
N LEU A 51 -3.09 -3.65 -6.42
CA LEU A 51 -3.50 -5.00 -6.80
C LEU A 51 -2.55 -6.08 -6.28
N ARG A 52 -1.24 -5.82 -6.33
CA ARG A 52 -0.22 -6.72 -5.78
C ARG A 52 -0.38 -6.87 -4.27
N ALA A 53 -0.61 -5.77 -3.54
CA ALA A 53 -0.86 -5.81 -2.11
C ALA A 53 -2.11 -6.63 -1.76
N ILE A 54 -3.23 -6.42 -2.49
CA ILE A 54 -4.46 -7.21 -2.32
C ILE A 54 -4.19 -8.71 -2.51
N ASN A 55 -3.50 -9.08 -3.59
CA ASN A 55 -3.20 -10.49 -3.89
C ASN A 55 -2.34 -11.15 -2.81
N ILE A 56 -1.32 -10.46 -2.32
CA ILE A 56 -0.43 -11.00 -1.29
C ILE A 56 -1.18 -11.12 0.04
N LEU A 57 -1.92 -10.09 0.45
CA LEU A 57 -2.73 -10.12 1.68
C LEU A 57 -3.77 -11.26 1.67
N GLY A 58 -4.41 -11.51 0.52
CA GLY A 58 -5.32 -12.63 0.34
C GLY A 58 -4.63 -14.00 0.47
N ARG A 59 -3.42 -14.15 -0.11
CA ARG A 59 -2.61 -15.37 0.04
C ARG A 59 -2.15 -15.59 1.49
N LEU A 60 -1.84 -14.52 2.20
CA LEU A 60 -1.52 -14.55 3.63
C LEU A 60 -2.74 -14.80 4.53
N LYS A 61 -3.96 -14.72 3.97
CA LYS A 61 -5.22 -14.75 4.73
C LYS A 61 -5.22 -13.73 5.87
N SER A 62 -4.71 -12.53 5.60
CA SER A 62 -4.61 -11.45 6.59
C SER A 62 -6.00 -11.01 7.06
N GLU A 63 -6.36 -11.33 8.30
CA GLU A 63 -7.61 -10.85 8.91
C GLU A 63 -7.61 -9.32 9.05
N LYS A 64 -6.44 -8.74 9.32
CA LYS A 64 -6.25 -7.28 9.40
C LYS A 64 -6.56 -6.56 8.08
N ALA A 65 -6.50 -7.26 6.94
CA ALA A 65 -6.79 -6.69 5.64
C ALA A 65 -8.28 -6.59 5.32
N VAL A 66 -9.16 -7.29 6.04
CA VAL A 66 -10.60 -7.37 5.71
C VAL A 66 -11.25 -5.98 5.66
N GLU A 67 -11.17 -5.22 6.75
CA GLU A 67 -11.77 -3.89 6.82
C GLU A 67 -11.13 -2.88 5.82
N PRO A 68 -9.78 -2.79 5.71
CA PRO A 68 -9.14 -1.98 4.68
C PRO A 68 -9.58 -2.31 3.25
N LEU A 69 -9.74 -3.59 2.91
CA LEU A 69 -10.18 -4.01 1.59
C LEU A 69 -11.64 -3.63 1.33
N ILE A 70 -12.54 -3.85 2.29
CA ILE A 70 -13.94 -3.41 2.20
C ILE A 70 -14.01 -1.90 1.94
N ALA A 71 -13.26 -1.11 2.71
CA ALA A 71 -13.21 0.34 2.54
C ALA A 71 -12.67 0.75 1.16
N LEU A 72 -11.63 0.06 0.68
CA LEU A 72 -11.03 0.29 -0.63
C LEU A 72 -12.05 0.05 -1.77
N PHE A 73 -12.78 -1.06 -1.72
CA PHE A 73 -13.79 -1.41 -2.73
C PHE A 73 -15.01 -0.48 -2.70
N LYS A 74 -15.39 0.05 -1.53
CA LYS A 74 -16.45 1.06 -1.42
C LYS A 74 -16.04 2.41 -2.02
N LYS A 75 -14.80 2.83 -1.82
CA LYS A 75 -14.31 4.17 -2.20
C LYS A 75 -13.98 4.28 -3.68
N LYS A 76 -13.45 3.22 -4.30
CA LYS A 76 -13.03 3.23 -5.70
C LYS A 76 -13.97 2.37 -6.54
N THR A 77 -14.60 2.96 -7.56
CA THR A 77 -15.08 2.23 -8.76
C THR A 77 -13.87 1.84 -9.60
N VAL A 78 -12.98 1.00 -9.05
CA VAL A 78 -11.72 0.64 -9.72
C VAL A 78 -12.03 -0.27 -10.89
N SER A 79 -12.16 0.35 -12.07
CA SER A 79 -12.50 -0.29 -13.35
C SER A 79 -11.65 -1.55 -13.60
N PHE A 80 -10.37 -1.53 -13.20
CA PHE A 80 -9.44 -2.65 -13.34
C PHE A 80 -9.51 -3.74 -12.25
N LEU A 81 -9.94 -3.44 -11.01
CA LEU A 81 -10.14 -4.50 -10.00
C LEU A 81 -11.36 -5.36 -10.36
N ARG A 82 -12.41 -4.75 -10.90
CA ARG A 82 -13.64 -5.46 -11.30
C ARG A 82 -13.40 -6.53 -12.37
N LEU A 83 -12.42 -6.34 -13.26
CA LEU A 83 -12.11 -7.27 -14.35
C LEU A 83 -11.39 -8.56 -13.89
N ARG A 84 -10.69 -8.53 -12.75
CA ARG A 84 -9.95 -9.70 -12.23
C ARG A 84 -10.73 -10.53 -11.22
N PHE A 85 -11.63 -9.90 -10.45
CA PHE A 85 -12.47 -10.63 -9.48
C PHE A 85 -13.77 -11.20 -10.08
N SER A 86 -14.08 -10.92 -11.35
CA SER A 86 -15.22 -11.52 -12.05
C SER A 86 -14.93 -12.90 -12.68
N LYS A 87 -13.76 -13.48 -12.40
CA LYS A 87 -13.32 -14.81 -12.89
C LYS A 87 -12.89 -15.75 -11.76
N LEU A 88 -13.20 -15.42 -10.51
CA LEU A 88 -13.06 -16.32 -9.37
C LEU A 88 -14.42 -16.97 -9.06
#